data_AF-K7ZBR5-F1
#
_entry.id   AF-K7ZBR5-F1
#
_cell.length_a   1.000
_cell.length_b   1.000
_cell.length_c   1.000
_cell.angle_alpha   90.00
_cell.angle_beta   90.00
_cell.angle_gamma   90.00
#
_symmetry.space_group_name_H-M   'P 1'
#
loop_
_entity.id
_entity.type
_entity.pdbx_description
1 polymer ?
#
loop_
_entity_poly.entity_id
_entity_poly.type
_entity_poly.pdbx_seq_one_letter_code
_entity_poly.pdbx_strand_id
1 'polypeptide(L)' 'MDKTISVLIYRMVKHAKYGKYVKKTSVFKAHDEKNQAKVGDIVKIRETRPLSKTKRWALAEVVETAKA' A
#
# COMPACT_ATOMS: atom_id res chain seq x y z
N MET A 1 8.74 13.23 -3.21
CA MET A 1 8.70 11.89 -3.85
C MET A 1 7.87 12.05 -5.11
N ASP A 2 8.51 12.17 -6.28
CA ASP A 2 7.77 12.21 -7.53
C ASP A 2 7.38 10.79 -7.96
N LYS A 3 6.19 10.62 -8.53
CA LYS A 3 5.66 9.36 -9.04
C LYS A 3 5.66 8.20 -8.05
N THR A 4 5.57 8.49 -6.75
CA THR A 4 5.73 7.51 -5.68
C THR A 4 4.73 7.74 -4.57
N ILE A 5 3.97 6.70 -4.23
CA ILE A 5 3.04 6.72 -3.11
C ILE A 5 3.49 5.74 -2.03
N SER A 6 3.25 6.09 -0.77
CA SER A 6 3.46 5.20 0.37
C SER A 6 2.12 4.64 0.80
N VAL A 7 1.97 3.32 0.69
CA VAL A 7 0.72 2.61 0.96
C VAL A 7 0.87 1.85 2.26
N LEU A 8 -0.03 2.12 3.21
CA LEU A 8 -0.09 1.42 4.48
C LEU A 8 -1.07 0.26 4.34
N ILE A 9 -0.58 -0.97 4.52
CA ILE A 9 -1.41 -2.17 4.52
C ILE A 9 -1.48 -2.69 5.94
N TYR A 10 -2.70 -2.96 6.42
CA TYR A 10 -2.92 -3.70 7.65
C TYR A 10 -3.37 -5.12 7.33
N ARG A 11 -2.94 -6.07 8.15
CA ARG A 11 -3.39 -7.46 8.11
C ARG A 11 -3.67 -7.93 9.52
N MET A 12 -4.72 -8.73 9.70
CA MET A 12 -4.98 -9.41 10.96
C MET A 12 -4.17 -10.71 11.01
N VAL A 13 -3.32 -10.84 12.03
CA VAL A 13 -2.52 -12.05 12.25
C VAL A 13 -2.87 -12.62 13.61
N LYS A 14 -3.09 -13.93 13.67
CA LYS A 14 -3.31 -14.65 14.92
C LYS A 14 -2.01 -14.68 15.71
N HIS A 15 -2.03 -14.21 16.96
CA HIS A 15 -0.87 -14.31 17.84
C HIS A 15 -0.56 -15.79 18.12
N ALA A 16 0.68 -16.23 17.87
CA ALA A 16 1.05 -17.64 17.90
C ALA A 16 0.71 -18.34 19.25
N LYS A 17 1.04 -17.69 20.37
CA LYS A 17 0.76 -18.22 21.72
C LYS A 17 -0.70 -18.06 22.17
N TYR A 18 -1.25 -16.83 22.07
CA TYR A 18 -2.51 -16.47 22.71
C TYR A 18 -3.75 -16.60 21.80
N GLY A 19 -3.58 -16.83 20.50
CA GLY A 19 -4.70 -16.94 19.56
C GLY A 19 -5.49 -15.65 19.30
N LYS A 20 -5.19 -14.54 19.98
CA LYS A 20 -5.79 -13.22 19.74
C LYS A 20 -5.38 -12.69 18.36
N TYR A 21 -6.34 -12.15 17.61
CA TYR A 21 -6.06 -11.43 16.36
C TYR A 21 -5.44 -10.06 16.67
N VAL A 22 -4.27 -9.82 16.11
CA VAL A 22 -3.53 -8.55 16.24
C VAL A 22 -3.41 -7.92 14.87
N LYS A 23 -3.66 -6.61 14.79
CA LYS A 23 -3.42 -5.83 13.57
C LYS A 23 -1.92 -5.60 13.40
N LYS A 24 -1.35 -6.09 12.29
CA LYS A 24 0.03 -5.79 11.87
C LYS A 24 -0.01 -4.86 10.68
N THR A 25 0.80 -3.81 10.75
CA THR A 25 0.89 -2.78 9.71
C THR A 25 2.21 -2.91 8.97
N SER A 26 2.19 -2.67 7.65
CA SER A 26 3.39 -2.65 6.81
C SER A 26 3.25 -1.56 5.77
N VAL A 27 4.33 -0.81 5.53
CA VAL A 27 4.36 0.30 4.57
C VAL A 27 5.09 -0.14 3.31
N PHE A 28 4.44 0.04 2.17
CA PHE A 28 4.99 -0.28 0.85
C PHE A 28 5.12 0.98 0.01
N LYS A 29 6.17 1.05 -0.82
CA LYS A 29 6.35 2.13 -1.79
C LYS A 29 5.90 1.64 -3.16
N ALA A 30 4.85 2.25 -3.68
CA ALA A 30 4.32 1.96 -5.00
C ALA A 30 4.66 3.07 -6.00
N HIS A 31 4.79 2.68 -7.26
CA HIS A 31 4.99 3.58 -8.38
C HIS A 31 3.65 4.03 -8.96
N ASP A 32 3.49 5.33 -9.16
CA ASP A 32 2.34 5.96 -9.80
C ASP A 32 2.88 6.95 -10.83
N GLU A 33 2.78 6.67 -12.13
CA GLU A 33 3.35 7.52 -13.16
C GLU A 33 2.62 8.86 -13.33
N LYS A 34 1.33 8.88 -13.02
CA LYS A 34 0.42 10.00 -13.31
C LYS A 34 0.07 10.80 -12.05
N ASN A 35 0.63 10.43 -10.89
CA ASN A 35 0.34 11.04 -9.58
C ASN A 35 -1.19 11.15 -9.34
N GLN A 36 -1.93 10.10 -9.68
CA GLN A 36 -3.39 10.07 -9.61
C GLN A 36 -3.89 9.83 -8.18
N ALA A 37 -3.17 9.03 -7.39
CA ALA A 37 -3.57 8.69 -6.05
C ALA A 37 -3.26 9.83 -5.06
N LYS A 38 -4.25 10.18 -4.23
CA LYS A 38 -4.14 11.18 -3.17
C LYS A 38 -4.03 10.52 -1.80
N VAL A 39 -3.66 11.33 -0.81
CA VAL A 39 -3.61 10.87 0.59
C VAL A 39 -5.03 10.58 1.05
N GLY A 40 -5.24 9.38 1.62
CA GLY A 40 -6.54 8.93 2.11
C GLY A 40 -7.30 8.02 1.15
N ASP A 41 -6.84 7.89 -0.10
CA ASP A 41 -7.45 6.97 -1.05
C ASP A 41 -7.16 5.51 -0.71
N ILE A 42 -8.14 4.63 -0.96
CA ILE A 42 -7.95 3.19 -0.90
C ILE A 42 -7.48 2.71 -2.27
N VAL A 43 -6.25 2.21 -2.32
CA VAL A 43 -5.59 1.82 -3.56
C VAL A 43 -5.28 0.32 -3.59
N LYS A 44 -5.40 -0.27 -4.78
CA LYS A 44 -4.94 -1.62 -5.08
C LYS A 44 -3.57 -1.53 -5.73
N ILE A 45 -2.60 -2.27 -5.20
CA ILE A 45 -1.23 -2.33 -5.73
C ILE A 45 -0.93 -3.72 -6.28
N ARG A 46 -0.09 -3.79 -7.30
CA ARG A 46 0.44 -5.03 -7.87
C ARG A 46 1.96 -5.10 -7.74
N GLU A 47 2.49 -6.31 -7.62
CA GLU A 47 3.93 -6.54 -7.65
C GLU A 47 4.49 -6.29 -9.06
N THR A 48 5.71 -5.79 -9.14
CA THR A 48 6.40 -5.50 -10.41
C THR A 48 7.90 -5.70 -10.24
N ARG A 49 8.65 -5.60 -11.36
CA ARG A 49 10.12 -5.56 -11.30
C ARG A 49 10.58 -4.42 -10.38
N PRO A 50 11.76 -4.52 -9.75
CA PRO A 50 12.29 -3.41 -8.97
C PRO A 50 12.40 -2.14 -9.83
N LEU A 51 11.72 -1.07 -9.40
CA LEU A 51 11.74 0.25 -10.07
C LEU A 51 12.70 1.20 -9.36
N SER A 52 13.04 0.93 -8.09
CA SER A 52 14.08 1.60 -7.34
C SER A 52 14.60 0.69 -6.22
N LYS A 53 15.50 1.20 -5.37
CA LYS A 53 15.99 0.50 -4.17
C LYS A 53 14.85 -0.04 -3.29
N THR A 54 13.73 0.68 -3.20
CA THR A 54 12.61 0.32 -2.30
C THR A 54 11.25 0.20 -3.00
N LYS A 55 11.13 0.64 -4.27
CA LYS A 55 9.88 0.55 -5.04
C LYS A 55 9.83 -0.76 -5.81
N ARG A 56 8.96 -1.67 -5.35
CA ARG A 56 8.70 -3.00 -5.97
C ARG A 56 7.22 -3.21 -6.31
N TRP A 57 6.42 -2.17 -6.15
CA TRP A 57 4.97 -2.20 -6.33
C TRP A 57 4.58 -1.12 -7.34
N ALA A 58 3.50 -1.35 -8.09
CA ALA A 58 2.89 -0.37 -8.97
C ALA A 58 1.41 -0.20 -8.59
N LEU A 59 0.89 1.02 -8.76
CA LEU A 59 -0.53 1.31 -8.64
C LEU A 59 -1.28 0.52 -9.73
N ALA A 60 -2.28 -0.26 -9.34
CA ALA A 60 -3.14 -0.99 -10.26
C ALA A 60 -4.47 -0.24 -10.45
N GLU A 61 -5.12 0.13 -9.35
CA GLU A 61 -6.44 0.75 -9.35
C GLU A 61 -6.65 1.59 -8.09
N VAL A 62 -7.42 2.67 -8.20
CA VAL A 62 -7.93 3.43 -7.04
C VAL A 62 -9.35 2.93 -6.79
N VAL A 63 -9.55 2.24 -5.67
CA VAL A 63 -10.81 1.57 -5.34
C VAL A 63 -11.81 2.56 -4.75
N GLU A 64 -11.35 3.38 -3.81
CA GLU A 64 -12.17 4.44 -3.22
C GLU A 64 -11.34 5.71 -3.11
N THR A 65 -11.90 6.81 -3.63
CA THR A 65 -11.37 8.15 -3.39
C THR A 65 -11.82 8.62 -2.01
N ALA A 66 -10.92 9.27 -1.28
CA ALA A 66 -11.23 9.86 0.01
C ALA A 66 -12.47 10.77 -0.11
N LYS A 67 -13.54 10.41 0.60
CA LYS A 67 -14.70 11.30 0.76
C LYS A 67 -14.27 12.49 1.62
N ALA A 68 -14.55 13.69 1.12
CA ALA A 68 -14.40 14.94 1.85
C ALA A 68 -15.38 15.03 3.02
#